data_AF-A0A7Y5EXK8-F1
#
_entry.id   AF-A0A7Y5EXK8-F1
#
_cell.length_a   1.000
_cell.length_b   1.000
_cell.length_c   1.000
_cell.angle_alpha   90.00
_cell.angle_beta   90.00
_cell.angle_gamma   90.00
#
_symmetry.space_group_name_H-M   'P 1'
#
loop_
_entity.id
_entity.type
_entity.pdbx_description
1 polymer ?
#
loop_
_entity_poly.entity_id
_entity_poly.type
_entity_poly.pdbx_seq_one_letter_code
_entity_poly.pdbx_strand_id
1 'polypeptide(L)'
;MKRESIISLVNGFVLMIFLVGFYFHVFSIHFVFSYSWHKVLHILGVVLFFGNMVVGPVWVSYAFFSQDEKILDFSLKVLRKTDISLTIFGLDLLVINGLILSSAFGDWKNQEWIFYSVILLAFMWVLSLPVVYIQEKLFEAFEREGSRSIEFLKYLKLWAVFGTITTIPPSIIFYLMIAKNI
;
A
#
# COMPACT_ATOMS: atom_id res chain seq x y z
N MET A 1 15.74 3.50 -11.48
CA MET A 1 15.07 2.75 -10.41
C MET A 1 15.96 2.64 -9.20
N LYS A 2 15.78 3.59 -8.27
CA LYS A 2 16.37 3.60 -6.93
C LYS A 2 15.93 2.35 -6.15
N ARG A 3 16.72 1.97 -5.15
CA ARG A 3 16.60 0.72 -4.38
C ARG A 3 15.21 0.56 -3.74
N GLU A 4 14.62 1.66 -3.28
CA GLU A 4 13.34 1.71 -2.59
C GLU A 4 12.16 1.29 -3.49
N SER A 5 12.15 1.76 -4.75
CA SER A 5 11.16 1.37 -5.76
C SER A 5 11.20 -0.13 -6.03
N ILE A 6 12.40 -0.70 -6.14
CA ILE A 6 12.60 -2.15 -6.35
C ILE A 6 12.06 -2.94 -5.17
N ILE A 7 12.34 -2.51 -3.94
CA ILE A 7 11.86 -3.18 -2.73
C ILE A 7 10.33 -3.24 -2.71
N SER A 8 9.65 -2.13 -3.02
CA SER A 8 8.18 -2.09 -3.08
C SER A 8 7.59 -3.07 -4.11
N LEU A 9 8.15 -3.08 -5.33
CA LEU A 9 7.72 -3.96 -6.41
C LEU A 9 7.96 -5.43 -6.09
N VAL A 10 9.14 -5.77 -5.57
CA VAL A 10 9.49 -7.13 -5.16
C VAL A 10 8.58 -7.59 -4.03
N ASN A 11 8.30 -6.73 -3.03
CA ASN A 11 7.42 -7.09 -1.94
C ASN A 11 6.02 -7.46 -2.43
N GLY A 12 5.41 -6.60 -3.24
CA GLY A 12 4.07 -6.89 -3.76
C GLY A 12 4.05 -8.12 -4.67
N PHE A 13 5.09 -8.35 -5.47
CA PHE A 13 5.21 -9.58 -6.28
C PHE A 13 5.31 -10.84 -5.40
N VAL A 14 6.10 -10.79 -4.33
CA VAL A 14 6.21 -11.89 -3.34
C VAL A 14 4.85 -12.16 -2.70
N LEU A 15 4.12 -11.13 -2.29
CA LEU A 15 2.77 -11.29 -1.72
C LEU A 15 1.79 -11.89 -2.73
N MET A 16 1.88 -11.53 -4.01
CA MET A 16 1.06 -12.16 -5.05
C MET A 16 1.38 -13.65 -5.22
N ILE A 17 2.67 -14.02 -5.18
CA ILE A 17 3.08 -15.44 -5.17
C ILE A 17 2.49 -16.17 -3.97
N PHE A 18 2.55 -15.57 -2.78
CA PHE A 18 1.93 -16.15 -1.59
C PHE A 18 0.43 -16.35 -1.78
N LEU A 19 -0.30 -15.33 -2.24
CA LEU A 19 -1.74 -15.43 -2.50
C LEU A 19 -2.09 -16.56 -3.48
N VAL A 20 -1.32 -16.70 -4.56
CA VAL A 20 -1.48 -17.79 -5.54
C VAL A 20 -1.15 -19.14 -4.91
N GLY A 21 -0.08 -19.24 -4.11
CA GLY A 21 0.27 -20.47 -3.40
C GLY A 21 -0.80 -20.90 -2.40
N PHE A 22 -1.43 -19.96 -1.68
CA PHE A 22 -2.58 -20.23 -0.82
C PHE A 22 -3.83 -20.64 -1.61
N TYR A 23 -4.04 -20.07 -2.81
CA TYR A 23 -5.15 -20.45 -3.67
C TYR A 23 -5.12 -21.94 -4.04
N PHE A 24 -3.93 -22.44 -4.38
CA PHE A 24 -3.70 -23.83 -4.79
C PHE A 24 -3.35 -24.78 -3.63
N HIS A 25 -3.52 -24.34 -2.37
CA HIS A 25 -3.18 -25.14 -1.19
C HIS A 25 -1.72 -25.64 -1.18
N VAL A 26 -0.81 -24.93 -1.88
CA VAL A 26 0.64 -25.20 -1.87
C VAL A 26 1.24 -24.82 -0.53
N PHE A 27 0.69 -23.78 0.10
CA PHE A 27 1.02 -23.36 1.45
C PHE A 27 -0.15 -23.65 2.40
N SER A 28 0.15 -24.19 3.57
CA SER A 28 -0.76 -24.27 4.71
C SER A 28 -0.21 -23.40 5.83
N ILE A 29 -1.05 -22.55 6.44
CA ILE A 29 -0.63 -21.83 7.65
C ILE A 29 -1.42 -22.34 8.83
N HIS A 30 -0.68 -22.67 9.89
CA HIS A 30 -1.22 -22.91 11.21
C HIS A 30 -1.17 -21.62 12.03
N PHE A 31 -2.14 -21.44 12.91
CA PHE A 31 -2.13 -20.36 13.90
C PHE A 31 -0.88 -20.49 14.79
N VAL A 32 0.12 -19.64 14.56
CA VAL A 32 1.32 -19.56 15.42
C VAL A 32 1.00 -18.82 16.72
N PHE A 33 0.06 -17.86 16.65
CA PHE A 33 -0.50 -17.15 17.79
C PHE A 33 -2.01 -17.40 17.90
N SER A 34 -2.63 -16.92 18.98
CA SER A 34 -4.09 -16.98 19.12
C SER A 34 -4.79 -16.15 18.03
N TYR A 35 -6.03 -16.52 17.71
CA TYR A 35 -6.86 -15.80 16.74
C TYR A 35 -6.93 -14.29 17.01
N SER A 36 -7.07 -13.90 18.28
CA SER A 36 -7.11 -12.48 18.69
C SER A 36 -5.83 -11.73 18.36
N TRP A 37 -4.66 -12.35 18.50
CA TRP A 37 -3.38 -11.73 18.13
C TRP A 37 -3.26 -11.51 16.64
N HIS A 38 -3.63 -12.50 15.82
CA HIS A 38 -3.67 -12.33 14.37
C HIS A 38 -4.66 -11.22 13.96
N LYS A 39 -5.81 -11.10 14.63
CA LYS A 39 -6.76 -9.99 14.41
C LYS A 39 -6.15 -8.63 14.74
N VAL A 40 -5.44 -8.51 15.86
CA VAL A 40 -4.73 -7.28 16.23
C VAL A 40 -3.66 -6.92 15.19
N LEU A 41 -2.83 -7.88 14.78
CA LEU A 41 -1.78 -7.66 13.78
C LEU A 41 -2.36 -7.29 12.41
N HIS A 42 -3.45 -7.93 11.99
CA HIS A 42 -4.16 -7.58 10.77
C HIS A 42 -4.68 -6.14 10.80
N ILE A 43 -5.37 -5.74 11.88
CA ILE A 43 -5.89 -4.38 12.04
C ILE A 43 -4.76 -3.36 12.11
N LEU A 44 -3.67 -3.66 12.82
CA LEU A 44 -2.47 -2.83 12.83
C LEU A 44 -1.93 -2.64 11.41
N GLY A 45 -1.86 -3.72 10.63
CA GLY A 45 -1.50 -3.67 9.21
C GLY A 45 -2.39 -2.72 8.41
N VAL A 46 -3.72 -2.80 8.58
CA VAL A 46 -4.68 -1.86 7.95
C VAL A 46 -4.34 -0.42 8.31
N VAL A 47 -4.18 -0.11 9.61
CA VAL A 47 -3.94 1.26 10.09
C VAL A 47 -2.64 1.83 9.53
N LEU A 48 -1.56 1.04 9.49
CA LEU A 48 -0.27 1.49 8.96
C LEU A 48 -0.29 1.67 7.45
N PHE A 49 -0.78 0.65 6.72
CA PHE A 49 -0.82 0.64 5.27
C PHE A 49 -1.79 1.70 4.72
N PHE A 50 -3.07 1.59 5.08
CA PHE A 50 -4.10 2.48 4.57
C PHE A 50 -3.95 3.90 5.13
N GLY A 51 -3.52 4.03 6.38
CA GLY A 51 -3.22 5.33 6.99
C GLY A 51 -2.11 6.07 6.24
N ASN A 52 -0.97 5.43 5.95
CA ASN A 52 0.11 6.10 5.21
C ASN A 52 -0.31 6.44 3.77
N MET A 53 -1.09 5.58 3.11
CA MET A 53 -1.63 5.88 1.77
C MET A 53 -2.47 7.15 1.74
N VAL A 54 -3.22 7.45 2.82
CA VAL A 54 -4.07 8.65 2.91
C VAL A 54 -3.29 9.86 3.39
N VAL A 55 -2.51 9.73 4.46
CA VAL A 55 -1.84 10.88 5.11
C VAL A 55 -0.58 11.32 4.34
N GLY A 56 0.06 10.41 3.60
CA GLY A 56 1.24 10.70 2.76
C GLY A 56 1.04 11.87 1.80
N PRO A 57 0.05 11.79 0.89
CA PRO A 57 -0.31 12.90 0.02
C PRO A 57 -0.69 14.19 0.76
N VAL A 58 -1.32 14.08 1.94
CA VAL A 58 -1.75 15.24 2.73
C VAL A 58 -0.54 16.07 3.15
N TRP A 59 0.46 15.49 3.83
CA TRP A 59 1.61 16.27 4.29
C TRP A 59 2.45 16.80 3.12
N VAL A 60 2.56 16.06 2.01
CA VAL A 60 3.29 16.53 0.81
C VAL A 60 2.58 17.73 0.19
N SER A 61 1.25 17.72 0.16
CA SER A 61 0.46 18.84 -0.34
C SER A 61 0.66 20.08 0.52
N TYR A 62 0.57 19.96 1.85
CA TYR A 62 0.83 21.08 2.77
C TYR A 62 2.26 21.61 2.61
N ALA A 63 3.25 20.74 2.49
CA ALA A 63 4.64 21.13 2.28
C ALA A 63 4.82 21.87 0.93
N PHE A 64 4.17 21.41 -0.13
CA PHE A 64 4.19 22.07 -1.43
C PHE A 64 3.54 23.46 -1.38
N PHE A 65 2.37 23.59 -0.73
CA PHE A 65 1.67 24.86 -0.59
C PHE A 65 2.39 25.85 0.34
N SER A 66 3.27 25.40 1.23
CA SER A 66 4.08 26.28 2.06
C SER A 66 5.06 27.14 1.26
N GLN A 67 5.37 26.74 0.02
CA GLN A 67 6.40 27.35 -0.84
C GLN A 67 7.81 27.35 -0.23
N ASP A 68 8.02 26.63 0.87
CA ASP A 68 9.33 26.41 1.47
C ASP A 68 9.94 25.11 0.95
N GLU A 69 11.01 25.25 0.16
CA GLU A 69 11.70 24.13 -0.47
C GLU A 69 12.33 23.17 0.54
N LYS A 70 12.74 23.64 1.72
CA LYS A 70 13.31 22.78 2.77
C LYS A 70 12.23 21.90 3.42
N ILE A 71 11.05 22.46 3.64
CA ILE A 71 9.90 21.71 4.18
C ILE A 71 9.46 20.65 3.17
N LEU A 72 9.42 21.00 1.88
CA LEU A 72 9.08 20.05 0.82
C LEU A 72 10.12 18.95 0.66
N ASP A 73 11.43 19.28 0.67
CA ASP A 73 12.51 18.29 0.64
C ASP A 73 12.40 17.29 1.81
N PHE A 74 12.20 17.81 3.03
CA PHE A 74 11.98 16.99 4.21
C PHE A 74 10.76 16.08 4.03
N SER A 75 9.64 16.64 3.57
CA SER A 75 8.39 15.91 3.35
C SER A 75 8.55 14.77 2.32
N LEU A 76 9.24 15.00 1.21
CA LEU A 76 9.49 13.97 0.19
C LEU A 76 10.41 12.86 0.72
N LYS A 77 11.42 13.21 1.53
CA LYS A 77 12.29 12.24 2.21
C LYS A 77 11.54 11.41 3.25
N VAL A 78 10.64 12.02 4.01
CA VAL A 78 9.79 11.32 4.97
C VAL A 78 8.85 10.36 4.24
N LEU A 79 8.16 10.82 3.18
CA LEU A 79 7.30 9.98 2.36
C LEU A 79 8.04 8.72 1.88
N ARG A 80 9.24 8.88 1.31
CA ARG A 80 10.04 7.74 0.83
C ARG A 80 10.34 6.73 1.96
N LYS A 81 10.61 7.21 3.17
CA LYS A 81 10.90 6.34 4.34
C LYS A 81 9.65 5.66 4.89
N THR A 82 8.52 6.38 4.95
CA THR A 82 7.26 5.83 5.47
C THR A 82 6.65 4.83 4.50
N ASP A 83 6.87 4.96 3.19
CA ASP A 83 6.45 3.93 2.24
C ASP A 83 7.12 2.57 2.51
N ILE A 84 8.38 2.56 2.92
CA ILE A 84 9.05 1.31 3.31
C ILE A 84 8.60 0.85 4.69
N SER A 85 8.69 1.74 5.68
CA SER A 85 8.49 1.35 7.08
C SER A 85 7.03 1.14 7.48
N LEU A 86 6.08 1.79 6.80
CA LEU A 86 4.65 1.73 7.10
C LEU A 86 3.86 1.03 6.00
N THR A 87 4.04 1.38 4.73
CA THR A 87 3.23 0.79 3.64
C THR A 87 3.60 -0.66 3.41
N ILE A 88 4.89 -0.96 3.17
CA ILE A 88 5.34 -2.34 2.92
C ILE A 88 5.10 -3.22 4.15
N PHE A 89 5.61 -2.81 5.30
CA PHE A 89 5.44 -3.55 6.55
C PHE A 89 3.97 -3.72 6.95
N GLY A 90 3.16 -2.67 6.81
CA GLY A 90 1.73 -2.72 7.09
C GLY A 90 0.98 -3.65 6.14
N LEU A 91 1.34 -3.65 4.85
CA LEU A 91 0.77 -4.54 3.85
C LEU A 91 1.10 -6.01 4.14
N ASP A 92 2.33 -6.31 4.57
CA ASP A 92 2.73 -7.68 4.94
C ASP A 92 1.93 -8.17 6.15
N LEU A 93 1.82 -7.35 7.19
CA LEU A 93 0.98 -7.65 8.36
C LEU A 93 -0.49 -7.86 7.96
N LEU A 94 -1.01 -6.99 7.11
CA LEU A 94 -2.39 -7.06 6.61
C LEU A 94 -2.65 -8.40 5.91
N VAL A 95 -1.85 -8.73 4.90
CA VAL A 95 -2.08 -9.88 4.02
C VAL A 95 -1.85 -11.19 4.75
N ILE A 96 -0.70 -11.35 5.41
CA ILE A 96 -0.33 -12.61 6.06
C ILE A 96 -1.37 -12.95 7.13
N ASN A 97 -1.70 -12.00 8.02
CA ASN A 97 -2.67 -12.27 9.07
C ASN A 97 -4.10 -12.41 8.53
N GLY A 98 -4.45 -11.68 7.46
CA GLY A 98 -5.76 -11.82 6.80
C GLY A 98 -5.99 -13.23 6.25
N LEU A 99 -4.97 -13.80 5.61
CA LEU A 99 -5.01 -15.18 5.11
C LEU A 99 -5.13 -16.19 6.24
N ILE A 100 -4.36 -16.03 7.32
CA ILE A 100 -4.45 -16.90 8.51
C ILE A 100 -5.87 -16.86 9.10
N LEU A 101 -6.42 -15.66 9.31
CA LEU A 101 -7.77 -15.49 9.86
C LEU A 101 -8.84 -16.08 8.95
N SER A 102 -8.64 -16.04 7.63
CA SER A 102 -9.58 -16.60 6.66
C SER A 102 -9.74 -18.12 6.77
N SER A 103 -8.70 -18.83 7.23
CA SER A 103 -8.77 -20.30 7.45
C SER A 103 -9.86 -20.70 8.45
N ALA A 104 -10.17 -19.83 9.42
CA ALA A 104 -11.26 -20.04 10.38
C ALA A 104 -12.66 -19.95 9.74
N PHE A 105 -12.76 -19.38 8.54
CA PHE A 105 -14.00 -19.26 7.76
C PHE A 105 -14.02 -20.20 6.55
N GLY A 106 -13.22 -21.27 6.59
CA GLY A 106 -13.10 -22.22 5.49
C GLY A 106 -12.28 -21.68 4.33
N ASP A 107 -11.24 -20.89 4.58
CA ASP A 107 -10.37 -20.22 3.59
C ASP A 107 -10.99 -19.00 2.88
N TRP A 108 -10.11 -18.10 2.43
CA TRP A 108 -10.45 -16.82 1.80
C TRP A 108 -11.28 -16.93 0.51
N LYS A 109 -11.23 -18.06 -0.19
CA LYS A 109 -11.98 -18.29 -1.44
C LYS A 109 -13.45 -18.64 -1.23
N ASN A 110 -13.79 -19.13 -0.04
CA ASN A 110 -15.14 -19.61 0.25
C ASN A 110 -16.06 -18.51 0.79
N GLN A 111 -15.52 -17.31 1.05
CA GLN A 111 -16.26 -16.15 1.51
C GLN A 111 -16.18 -15.04 0.46
N GLU A 112 -17.33 -14.68 -0.13
CA GLU A 112 -17.38 -13.75 -1.28
C GLU A 112 -16.67 -12.41 -0.98
N TRP A 113 -16.90 -11.82 0.19
CA TRP A 113 -16.29 -10.54 0.54
C TRP A 113 -14.76 -10.63 0.69
N ILE A 114 -14.22 -11.77 1.12
CA ILE A 114 -12.78 -11.99 1.22
C ILE A 114 -12.19 -12.22 -0.17
N PHE A 115 -12.86 -13.05 -0.98
CA PHE A 115 -12.44 -13.32 -2.36
C PHE A 115 -12.34 -12.03 -3.19
N TYR A 116 -13.39 -11.20 -3.20
CA TYR A 116 -13.37 -9.91 -3.89
C TYR A 116 -12.32 -8.96 -3.31
N SER A 117 -12.08 -9.00 -1.99
CA SER A 117 -11.04 -8.19 -1.37
C SER A 117 -9.63 -8.58 -1.84
N VAL A 118 -9.36 -9.86 -2.02
CA VAL A 118 -8.07 -10.35 -2.54
C VAL A 118 -7.89 -9.93 -4.01
N ILE A 119 -8.94 -10.00 -4.83
CA ILE A 119 -8.89 -9.51 -6.22
C ILE A 119 -8.61 -8.00 -6.26
N LEU A 120 -9.32 -7.22 -5.44
CA LEU A 120 -9.11 -5.77 -5.35
C LEU A 120 -7.70 -5.43 -4.88
N LEU A 121 -7.11 -6.24 -4.00
CA LEU A 121 -5.75 -6.06 -3.53
C LEU A 121 -4.73 -6.31 -4.65
N ALA A 122 -4.91 -7.38 -5.42
CA ALA A 122 -4.08 -7.66 -6.59
C ALA A 122 -4.21 -6.55 -7.65
N PHE A 123 -5.43 -6.05 -7.88
CA PHE A 123 -5.68 -4.94 -8.79
C PHE A 123 -5.03 -3.64 -8.30
N MET A 124 -5.11 -3.33 -7.01
CA MET A 124 -4.39 -2.20 -6.40
C MET A 124 -2.89 -2.29 -6.62
N TRP A 125 -2.30 -3.48 -6.44
CA TRP A 125 -0.87 -3.67 -6.67
C TRP A 125 -0.49 -3.34 -8.13
N VAL A 126 -1.28 -3.78 -9.11
CA VAL A 126 -1.08 -3.43 -10.53
C VAL A 126 -1.20 -1.91 -10.75
N LEU A 127 -2.18 -1.25 -10.14
CA LEU A 127 -2.34 0.21 -10.21
C LEU A 127 -1.18 0.97 -9.54
N SER A 128 -0.51 0.36 -8.56
CA SER A 128 0.63 0.97 -7.88
C SER A 128 1.91 0.98 -8.72
N LEU A 129 2.04 0.13 -9.73
CA LEU A 129 3.22 0.05 -10.61
C LEU A 129 3.57 1.41 -11.25
N PRO A 130 2.64 2.13 -11.94
CA PRO A 130 2.93 3.46 -12.45
C PRO A 130 3.17 4.48 -11.32
N VAL A 131 2.52 4.35 -10.17
CA VAL A 131 2.72 5.27 -9.03
C VAL A 131 4.16 5.23 -8.55
N VAL A 132 4.73 4.04 -8.34
CA VAL A 132 6.12 3.86 -7.90
C VAL A 132 7.09 4.50 -8.90
N TYR A 133 6.88 4.29 -10.20
CA TYR A 133 7.68 4.90 -11.25
C TYR A 133 7.57 6.44 -11.27
N ILE A 134 6.35 6.96 -11.21
CA ILE A 134 6.06 8.39 -11.20
C ILE A 134 6.67 9.07 -9.96
N GLN A 135 6.55 8.43 -8.79
CA GLN A 135 7.09 8.92 -7.53
C GLN A 135 8.62 9.02 -7.57
N GLU A 136 9.29 8.04 -8.19
CA GLU A 136 10.74 8.13 -8.37
C GLU A 136 11.12 9.32 -9.26
N LYS A 137 10.39 9.52 -10.37
CA LYS A 137 10.61 10.67 -11.26
C LYS A 137 10.31 12.01 -10.60
N LEU A 138 9.29 12.05 -9.73
CA LEU A 138 9.02 13.21 -8.88
C LEU A 138 10.22 13.56 -8.01
N PHE A 139 10.81 12.57 -7.34
CA PHE A 139 11.99 12.79 -6.50
C PHE A 139 13.22 13.19 -7.29
N GLU A 140 13.49 12.55 -8.43
CA GLU A 140 14.61 12.92 -9.32
C GLU A 140 14.47 14.36 -9.85
N ALA A 141 13.26 14.75 -10.27
CA ALA A 141 12.99 16.10 -10.76
C ALA A 141 13.19 17.16 -9.66
N PHE A 142 12.74 16.86 -8.43
CA PHE A 142 12.96 17.73 -7.28
C PHE A 142 14.45 17.87 -6.94
N GLU A 143 15.18 16.76 -6.86
CA GLU A 143 16.61 16.75 -6.55
C GLU A 143 17.45 17.50 -7.61
N ARG A 144 17.01 17.51 -8.88
CA ARG A 144 17.75 18.13 -10.00
C ARG A 144 17.47 19.61 -10.20
N GLU A 145 16.19 20.00 -10.16
CA GLU A 145 15.73 21.33 -10.59
C GLU A 145 14.84 22.05 -9.56
N GLY A 146 14.56 21.40 -8.43
CA GLY A 146 13.75 21.96 -7.36
C GLY A 146 12.25 21.98 -7.64
N SER A 147 11.54 22.58 -6.69
CA SER A 147 10.07 22.57 -6.60
C SER A 147 9.32 23.34 -7.69
N ARG A 148 10.01 24.22 -8.42
CA ARG A 148 9.40 25.12 -9.43
C ARG A 148 9.59 24.63 -10.87
N SER A 149 10.31 23.53 -11.07
CA SER A 149 10.53 22.99 -12.41
C SER A 149 9.24 22.44 -13.02
N ILE A 150 9.10 22.60 -14.34
CA ILE A 150 7.94 22.08 -15.09
C ILE A 150 7.85 20.55 -14.93
N GLU A 151 8.99 19.88 -14.90
CA GLU A 151 9.06 18.43 -14.73
C GLU A 151 8.57 17.99 -13.35
N PHE A 152 9.00 18.66 -12.28
CA PHE A 152 8.51 18.39 -10.92
C PHE A 152 6.99 18.56 -10.84
N LEU A 153 6.45 19.68 -11.31
CA LEU A 153 5.01 19.97 -11.27
C LEU A 153 4.20 18.95 -12.07
N LYS A 154 4.71 18.53 -13.23
CA LYS A 154 4.11 17.47 -14.04
C LYS A 154 4.02 16.15 -13.26
N TYR A 155 5.13 15.70 -12.68
CA TYR A 155 5.15 14.44 -11.93
C TYR A 155 4.37 14.53 -10.62
N LEU A 156 4.32 15.69 -9.96
CA LEU A 156 3.52 15.90 -8.75
C LEU A 156 2.02 15.71 -9.05
N LYS A 157 1.54 16.29 -10.16
CA LYS A 157 0.15 16.14 -10.61
C LYS A 157 -0.16 14.69 -10.97
N LEU A 158 0.71 14.04 -11.74
CA LEU A 158 0.53 12.63 -12.11
C LEU A 158 0.53 11.74 -10.87
N TRP A 159 1.45 11.98 -9.93
CA TRP A 159 1.54 11.25 -8.67
C TRP A 159 0.25 11.37 -7.86
N ALA A 160 -0.29 12.58 -7.73
CA ALA A 160 -1.55 12.82 -7.03
C ALA A 160 -2.74 12.07 -7.67
N VAL A 161 -2.85 12.11 -9.02
CA VAL A 161 -3.95 11.45 -9.74
C VAL A 161 -3.85 9.92 -9.61
N PHE A 162 -2.71 9.34 -9.96
CA PHE A 162 -2.52 7.89 -9.91
C PHE A 162 -2.54 7.35 -8.48
N GLY A 163 -2.00 8.11 -7.52
CA GLY A 163 -2.09 7.79 -6.09
C GLY A 163 -3.55 7.71 -5.62
N THR A 164 -4.36 8.71 -5.97
CA THR A 164 -5.79 8.73 -5.63
C THR A 164 -6.53 7.53 -6.24
N ILE A 165 -6.27 7.21 -7.51
CA ILE A 165 -6.86 6.03 -8.16
C ILE A 165 -6.48 4.74 -7.42
N THR A 166 -5.22 4.63 -7.00
CA THR A 166 -4.70 3.46 -6.27
C THR A 166 -5.28 3.34 -4.85
N THR A 167 -5.77 4.43 -4.24
CA THR A 167 -6.45 4.37 -2.93
C THR A 167 -7.89 3.85 -2.99
N ILE A 168 -8.51 3.78 -4.18
CA ILE A 168 -9.90 3.35 -4.33
C ILE A 168 -10.10 1.89 -3.93
N PRO A 169 -9.33 0.91 -4.45
CA PRO A 169 -9.55 -0.49 -4.07
C PRO A 169 -9.38 -0.76 -2.56
N PRO A 170 -8.33 -0.26 -1.86
CA PRO A 170 -8.24 -0.38 -0.40
C PRO A 170 -9.44 0.20 0.35
N SER A 171 -10.03 1.29 -0.14
CA SER A 171 -11.23 1.88 0.45
C SER A 171 -12.46 0.97 0.31
N ILE A 172 -12.60 0.31 -0.85
CA ILE A 172 -13.66 -0.69 -1.07
C ILE A 172 -13.43 -1.92 -0.19
N ILE A 173 -12.18 -2.41 -0.10
CA ILE A 173 -11.81 -3.53 0.78
C ILE A 173 -12.16 -3.20 2.24
N PHE A 174 -11.82 -1.99 2.71
CA PHE A 174 -12.15 -1.54 4.05
C PHE A 174 -13.66 -1.58 4.31
N TYR A 175 -14.47 -1.10 3.36
CA TYR A 175 -15.92 -1.21 3.44
C TYR A 175 -16.41 -2.66 3.49
N LEU A 176 -15.92 -3.53 2.60
CA LEU A 176 -16.29 -4.96 2.56
C LEU A 176 -16.00 -5.67 3.89
N MET A 177 -14.89 -5.34 4.54
CA MET A 177 -14.51 -5.94 5.82
C MET A 177 -15.41 -5.51 6.98
N ILE A 178 -16.06 -4.36 6.87
CA ILE A 178 -17.00 -3.83 7.88
C ILE A 178 -18.43 -4.26 7.59
N ALA A 179 -18.88 -4.09 6.34
CA ALA A 179 -20.26 -4.31 5.92
C ALA A 179 -20.61 -5.78 5.64
N LYS A 180 -19.67 -6.72 5.81
CA LYS A 180 -19.91 -8.15 5.61
C LYS A 180 -21.15 -8.60 6.40
N ASN A 181 -22.07 -9.25 5.72
CA ASN A 181 -23.16 -9.98 6.37
C ASN A 181 -22.57 -11.32 6.83
N ILE A 182 -22.61 -11.57 8.14
CA ILE A 182 -22.16 -12.82 8.77
C ILE A 182 -23.32 -13.82 8.75
#